data_AF-A0A6I4DNV1-F1
#
_entry.id   AF-A0A6I4DNV1-F1
#
_cell.length_a   1.000
_cell.length_b   1.000
_cell.length_c   1.000
_cell.angle_alpha   90.00
_cell.angle_beta   90.00
_cell.angle_gamma   90.00
#
_symmetry.space_group_name_H-M   'P 1'
#
loop_
_entity.id
_entity.type
_entity.pdbx_description
1 polymer ?
#
loop_
_entity_poly.entity_id
_entity_poly.type
_entity_poly.pdbx_seq_one_letter_code
_entity_poly.pdbx_strand_id
1 'polypeptide(L)' 'MRKLSDELLIESYFKATEMNLNRDFIELIENEIKRRSLGHIISVSS' A
#
# COMPACT_ATOMS: atom_id res chain seq x y z
N MET A 1 -9.31 -1.09 4.72
CA MET A 1 -9.16 -0.72 3.29
C MET A 1 -9.94 -1.60 2.31
N ARG A 2 -10.75 -2.57 2.75
CA ARG A 2 -11.46 -3.52 1.86
C ARG A 2 -12.41 -2.90 0.82
N LYS A 3 -12.85 -1.65 1.02
CA LYS A 3 -13.71 -0.91 0.08
C LYS A 3 -12.92 -0.08 -0.96
N LEU A 4 -11.61 0.09 -0.78
CA LEU A 4 -10.78 0.78 -1.76
C LEU A 4 -10.63 -0.13 -2.99
N SER A 5 -10.66 0.46 -4.17
CA SER A 5 -10.18 -0.20 -5.39
C SER A 5 -8.69 -0.51 -5.26
N ASP A 6 -8.21 -1.44 -6.09
CA ASP A 6 -6.79 -1.79 -6.09
C ASP A 6 -5.92 -0.59 -6.49
N GLU A 7 -6.36 0.19 -7.48
CA GLU A 7 -5.68 1.43 -7.90
C GLU A 7 -5.53 2.44 -6.74
N LEU A 8 -6.62 2.74 -6.04
CA LEU A 8 -6.60 3.71 -4.94
C LEU A 8 -5.79 3.19 -3.74
N LEU A 9 -5.79 1.87 -3.50
CA LEU A 9 -4.97 1.26 -2.45
C LEU A 9 -3.46 1.43 -2.74
N ILE A 10 -3.04 1.18 -3.98
CA ILE A 10 -1.65 1.34 -4.40
C ILE A 10 -1.23 2.81 -4.38
N GLU A 11 -2.07 3.71 -4.89
CA GLU A 11 -1.81 5.16 -4.83
C GLU A 11 -1.67 5.63 -3.38
N SER A 12 -2.53 5.14 -2.48
CA SER A 12 -2.47 5.47 -1.05
C SER A 12 -1.18 5.01 -0.41
N TYR A 13 -0.64 3.84 -0.79
CA TYR A 13 0.66 3.36 -0.33
C TYR A 13 1.78 4.33 -0.67
N PHE A 14 1.92 4.69 -1.95
CA PHE A 14 2.99 5.58 -2.41
C PHE A 14 2.89 6.98 -1.80
N LYS A 15 1.67 7.53 -1.67
CA LYS A 15 1.46 8.82 -0.99
C LYS A 15 1.82 8.74 0.49
N ALA A 16 1.44 7.66 1.18
CA ALA A 16 1.74 7.49 2.59
C ALA A 16 3.25 7.37 2.86
N THR A 17 3.99 6.69 1.98
CA THR A 17 5.46 6.61 2.07
C THR A 17 6.14 7.93 1.72
N GLU A 18 5.71 8.62 0.66
CA GLU A 18 6.25 9.94 0.26
C GLU A 18 6.08 10.99 1.37
N MET A 19 4.93 10.99 2.05
CA MET A 19 4.64 11.89 3.16
C MET A 19 5.30 11.47 4.49
N ASN A 20 6.08 10.37 4.51
CA ASN A 20 6.67 9.78 5.71
C ASN A 20 5.65 9.61 6.85
N LEU A 21 4.46 9.09 6.53
CA LEU A 21 3.45 8.80 7.54
C LEU A 21 3.94 7.72 8.51
N ASN A 22 3.22 7.57 9.63
CA ASN A 22 3.54 6.59 10.65
C ASN A 22 3.71 5.17 10.05
N ARG A 23 4.76 4.46 10.49
CA ARG A 23 5.11 3.13 9.97
C ARG A 23 3.99 2.11 10.14
N ASP A 24 3.28 2.11 11.25
CA ASP A 24 2.15 1.20 11.51
C ASP A 24 1.02 1.42 10.49
N PHE A 25 0.80 2.68 10.09
CA PHE A 25 -0.18 3.00 9.05
C PHE A 25 0.24 2.47 7.68
N ILE A 26 1.51 2.65 7.31
CA ILE A 26 2.07 2.11 6.07
C ILE A 26 1.98 0.59 6.06
N GLU A 27 2.30 -0.07 7.19
CA GLU A 27 2.24 -1.53 7.32
C GLU A 27 0.81 -2.07 7.17
N LEU A 28 -0.21 -1.33 7.64
CA LEU A 28 -1.61 -1.69 7.38
C LEU A 28 -1.95 -1.68 5.89
N ILE A 29 -1.37 -0.76 5.11
CA ILE A 29 -1.53 -0.72 3.65
C ILE A 29 -0.78 -1.88 3.00
N GLU A 30 0.48 -2.11 3.37
CA GLU A 30 1.31 -3.23 2.89
C GLU A 30 0.62 -4.59 3.12
N ASN A 31 0.04 -4.78 4.31
CA ASN A 31 -0.69 -5.99 4.66
C ASN A 31 -1.94 -6.19 3.81
N GLU A 32 -2.69 -5.12 3.50
CA GLU A 32 -3.83 -5.22 2.59
C GLU A 32 -3.39 -5.50 1.14
N ILE A 33 -2.31 -4.89 0.66
CA ILE A 33 -1.72 -5.15 -0.66
C ILE A 33 -1.32 -6.63 -0.77
N LYS A 34 -0.64 -7.17 0.26
CA LYS A 34 -0.27 -8.59 0.33
C LYS A 34 -1.49 -9.49 0.36
N ARG A 35 -2.52 -9.15 1.14
CA ARG A 35 -3.78 -9.90 1.24
C ARG A 35 -4.51 -10.01 -0.10
N ARG A 36 -4.39 -8.99 -0.97
CA ARG A 36 -4.97 -8.99 -2.32
C ARG A 36 -4.05 -9.58 -3.40
N SER A 37 -2.90 -10.12 -3.01
CA SER A 37 -1.88 -10.64 -3.95
C SER A 37 -1.29 -9.59 -4.90
N LEU A 38 -1.30 -8.31 -4.49
CA LEU A 38 -0.79 -7.17 -5.27
C LEU A 38 0.67 -6.81 -4.91
N GLY A 39 1.34 -7.60 -4.06
CA GLY A 39 2.71 -7.30 -3.60
C GLY A 39 3.75 -7.15 -4.71
N HIS A 40 3.51 -7.79 -5.86
CA HIS A 40 4.36 -7.65 -7.04
C HIS A 40 4.43 -6.20 -7.55
N ILE A 41 3.36 -5.42 -7.39
CA ILE A 41 3.28 -4.02 -7.84
C ILE A 41 4.26 -3.13 -7.08
N ILE A 42 4.40 -3.34 -5.77
CA ILE A 42 5.28 -2.51 -4.92
C ILE A 42 6.71 -3.05 -4.85
N SER A 43 6.96 -4.31 -5.24
CA SER A 43 8.30 -4.90 -5.25
C SER A 43 9.19 -4.43 -6.42
N VAL A 44 8.58 -3.92 -7.49
CA VAL A 44 9.32 -3.42 -8.68
C VAL A 44 10.01 -2.08 -8.40
N SER A 45 9.69 -1.43 -7.29
CA SER A 45 10.24 -0.12 -6.90
C SER A 45 11.44 -0.20 -5.94
N SER A 46 12.03 -1.38 -5.72
CA SER A 46 13.25 -1.57 -4.91
C SER A 46 14.52 -1.58 -5.76
#